data_AF-A0A3Q0FDY5-F1
#
_entry.id   AF-A0A3Q0FDY5-F1
#
_cell.length_a   1.000
_cell.length_b   1.000
_cell.length_c   1.000
_cell.angle_alpha   90.00
_cell.angle_beta   90.00
_cell.angle_gamma   90.00
#
_symmetry.space_group_name_H-M   'P 1'
#
loop_
_entity.id
_entity.type
_entity.pdbx_description
1 polymer ?
#
loop_
_entity_poly.entity_id
_entity_poly.type
_entity_poly.pdbx_seq_one_letter_code
_entity_poly.pdbx_strand_id
1 'polypeptide(L)'
;MQHRIPLKDAAMLYTGQLYTTTRVSSFVLTYYSLCLINGNYTIKLHFAEIIFINERSLNSLGKRVFGVYIQGNLVLEDFDIQGEAGGTGKPIVKTFNATVMQPTLEIHFYWAGKGTPGISTRGVYGPLVSANLVSPNIKPPSRKDDNRTDVILAIGIVVGVLVLLLLGLVFMRWIGWLGGKDPMYKELRGINLQTGLFTLRQFKAATKNFDATNKTGEGGFGCVYKGLLSNGTIIATKHLFAKFKQGITNRVVGGRANFLASKDTRKEADAAARRYSRSRPGRVARGGKDDATWEDSWLSRINT
;
A
#
# COMPACT_ATOMS: atom_id res chain seq x y z
N MET A 1 -9.59 -29.88 34.89
CA MET A 1 -11.03 -30.11 34.68
C MET A 1 -11.68 -28.76 34.38
N GLN A 2 -12.06 -28.51 33.13
CA GLN A 2 -12.77 -27.28 32.74
C GLN A 2 -14.24 -27.45 33.10
N HIS A 3 -14.68 -26.81 34.18
CA HIS A 3 -16.10 -26.78 34.53
C HIS A 3 -16.86 -25.97 33.48
N ARG A 4 -17.72 -26.66 32.73
CA ARG A 4 -18.65 -26.06 31.79
C ARG A 4 -19.81 -25.49 32.62
N ILE A 5 -19.80 -24.18 32.85
CA ILE A 5 -20.92 -23.47 33.50
C ILE A 5 -22.14 -23.64 32.57
N PRO A 6 -23.26 -24.21 33.04
CA PRO A 6 -24.43 -24.40 32.19
C PRO A 6 -25.00 -23.04 31.77
N LEU A 7 -25.47 -22.95 30.52
CA LEU A 7 -25.94 -21.69 29.90
C LEU A 7 -27.00 -20.93 30.72
N LYS A 8 -27.75 -21.65 31.58
CA LYS A 8 -28.75 -21.08 32.51
C LYS A 8 -28.12 -20.25 33.63
N ASP A 9 -26.96 -20.66 34.14
CA ASP A 9 -26.25 -19.94 35.21
C ASP A 9 -25.54 -18.70 34.65
N ALA A 10 -25.06 -18.77 33.42
CA ALA A 10 -24.54 -17.61 32.70
C ALA A 10 -25.65 -16.57 32.42
N ALA A 11 -26.86 -17.01 32.03
CA ALA A 11 -28.00 -16.13 31.88
C ALA A 11 -28.44 -15.49 33.21
N MET A 12 -28.37 -16.24 34.32
CA MET A 12 -28.71 -15.73 35.66
C MET A 12 -27.67 -14.71 36.18
N LEU A 13 -26.38 -14.96 35.94
CA LEU A 13 -25.30 -13.99 36.22
C LEU A 13 -25.40 -12.73 35.34
N TYR A 14 -25.77 -12.91 34.06
CA TYR A 14 -26.01 -11.80 33.13
C TYR A 14 -27.22 -10.95 33.54
N THR A 15 -28.31 -11.58 34.03
CA THR A 15 -29.44 -10.83 34.57
C THR A 15 -29.06 -10.02 35.81
N GLY A 16 -28.15 -10.52 36.65
CA GLY A 16 -27.62 -9.75 37.77
C GLY A 16 -26.88 -8.49 37.31
N GLN A 17 -26.03 -8.61 36.29
CA GLN A 17 -25.25 -7.49 35.75
C GLN A 17 -26.12 -6.44 35.01
N LEU A 18 -27.24 -6.84 34.41
CA LEU A 18 -28.12 -5.94 33.66
C LEU A 18 -28.74 -4.84 34.53
N TYR A 19 -28.97 -5.11 35.82
CA TYR A 19 -29.61 -4.18 36.75
C TYR A 19 -28.63 -3.51 37.71
N THR A 20 -27.31 -3.64 37.50
CA THR A 20 -26.30 -2.91 38.29
C THR A 20 -26.06 -1.49 37.78
N THR A 21 -26.35 -1.25 36.49
CA THR A 21 -26.16 0.05 35.84
C THR A 21 -27.46 0.51 35.22
N THR A 22 -27.62 1.82 35.10
CA THR A 22 -28.83 2.43 34.54
C THR A 22 -28.51 3.73 33.84
N ARG A 23 -29.31 4.07 32.82
CA ARG A 23 -29.25 5.40 32.19
C ARG A 23 -30.35 6.27 32.78
N VAL A 24 -29.96 7.48 33.16
CA VAL A 24 -30.85 8.45 33.83
C VAL A 24 -30.66 9.83 33.20
N SER A 25 -31.72 10.62 33.20
CA SER A 25 -31.72 12.02 32.79
C SER A 25 -32.62 12.83 33.73
N SER A 26 -32.40 14.13 33.83
CA SER A 26 -33.22 15.03 34.65
C SER A 26 -34.63 15.21 34.09
N PHE A 27 -34.77 15.24 32.76
CA PHE A 27 -36.02 15.62 32.10
C PHE A 27 -36.44 14.61 31.03
N VAL A 28 -35.55 14.31 30.09
CA VAL A 28 -35.87 13.52 28.89
C VAL A 28 -34.78 12.52 28.59
N LEU A 29 -35.18 11.31 28.21
CA LEU A 29 -34.29 10.30 27.65
C LEU A 29 -34.97 9.69 26.43
N THR A 30 -34.33 9.71 25.27
CA THR A 30 -34.91 9.21 24.02
C THR A 30 -33.98 8.19 23.38
N TYR A 31 -34.55 7.11 22.87
CA TYR A 31 -33.86 6.06 22.13
C TYR A 31 -34.45 5.93 20.74
N TYR A 32 -33.56 5.82 19.75
CA TYR A 32 -33.91 5.55 18.38
C TYR A 32 -33.34 4.20 17.98
N SER A 33 -34.20 3.32 17.45
CA SER A 33 -33.76 2.16 16.69
C SER A 33 -33.89 2.50 15.22
N LEU A 34 -32.78 2.42 14.49
CA LEU A 34 -32.70 2.80 13.08
C LEU A 34 -32.65 1.55 12.21
N CYS A 35 -32.93 1.72 10.91
CA CYS A 35 -32.87 0.68 9.88
C CYS A 35 -33.77 -0.53 10.18
N LEU A 36 -34.96 -0.28 10.77
CA LEU A 36 -35.95 -1.32 11.01
C LEU A 36 -36.74 -1.64 9.73
N ILE A 37 -37.12 -2.90 9.58
CA ILE A 37 -38.02 -3.35 8.51
C ILE A 37 -39.45 -3.05 8.96
N ASN A 38 -40.32 -2.65 8.03
CA ASN A 38 -41.71 -2.39 8.38
C ASN A 38 -42.38 -3.66 8.94
N GLY A 39 -43.02 -3.55 10.09
CA GLY A 39 -43.68 -4.66 10.75
C GLY A 39 -43.91 -4.49 12.24
N ASN A 40 -44.33 -5.58 12.89
CA ASN A 40 -44.62 -5.59 14.32
C ASN A 40 -43.37 -5.99 15.12
N TYR A 41 -43.08 -5.20 16.13
CA TYR A 41 -41.97 -5.39 17.05
C TYR A 41 -42.48 -5.55 18.47
N THR A 42 -41.83 -6.43 19.21
CA THR A 42 -41.98 -6.55 20.65
C THR A 42 -40.83 -5.81 21.33
N ILE A 43 -41.19 -4.86 22.17
CA ILE A 43 -40.28 -3.98 22.91
C ILE A 43 -40.31 -4.41 24.37
N LYS A 44 -39.16 -4.77 24.92
CA LYS A 44 -38.98 -5.05 26.35
C LYS A 44 -38.15 -3.94 26.97
N LEU A 45 -38.75 -3.27 27.95
CA LEU A 45 -38.09 -2.24 28.74
C LEU A 45 -37.78 -2.80 30.13
N HIS A 46 -36.51 -2.74 30.49
CA HIS A 46 -35.99 -3.25 31.76
C HIS A 46 -35.75 -2.08 32.71
N PHE A 47 -36.32 -2.18 33.91
CA PHE A 47 -36.23 -1.16 34.95
C PHE A 47 -35.80 -1.78 36.28
N ALA A 48 -35.02 -1.05 37.05
CA ALA A 48 -34.76 -1.30 38.46
C ALA A 48 -34.42 0.04 39.13
N GLU A 49 -35.08 0.35 40.25
CA GLU A 49 -34.76 1.57 41.02
C GLU A 49 -33.53 1.32 41.87
N ILE A 50 -32.37 1.80 41.40
CA ILE A 50 -31.06 1.62 42.03
C ILE A 50 -30.48 2.92 42.59
N ILE A 51 -31.24 4.01 42.59
CA ILE A 51 -30.78 5.33 43.06
C ILE A 51 -31.51 5.71 44.34
N PHE A 52 -32.84 5.64 44.32
CA PHE A 52 -33.69 5.82 45.50
C PHE A 52 -33.85 4.48 46.22
N ILE A 53 -32.74 3.97 46.76
CA ILE A 53 -32.72 2.71 47.52
C ILE A 53 -33.09 3.00 48.97
N ASN A 54 -33.83 2.06 49.57
CA ASN A 54 -34.25 2.10 50.96
C ASN A 54 -33.11 1.76 51.94
N GLU A 55 -31.98 2.45 51.82
CA GLU A 55 -30.91 2.46 52.82
C GLU A 55 -31.19 3.59 53.82
N ARG A 56 -30.49 3.66 54.97
CA ARG A 56 -30.67 4.73 55.99
C ARG A 56 -30.20 6.13 55.50
N SER A 57 -30.33 6.41 54.21
CA SER A 57 -29.99 7.63 53.50
C SER A 57 -31.25 8.45 53.21
N LEU A 58 -31.07 9.75 52.96
CA LEU A 58 -32.12 10.63 52.45
C LEU A 58 -32.75 10.10 51.15
N ASN A 59 -32.01 9.33 50.36
CA ASN A 59 -32.46 8.76 49.10
C ASN A 59 -33.68 7.82 49.25
N SER A 60 -33.91 7.24 50.44
CA SER A 60 -35.05 6.37 50.73
C SER A 60 -36.41 7.09 50.65
N LEU A 61 -36.41 8.42 50.78
CA LEU A 61 -37.61 9.26 50.68
C LEU A 61 -37.89 9.73 49.24
N GLY A 62 -36.96 9.48 48.32
CA GLY A 62 -37.10 9.87 46.93
C GLY A 62 -38.14 9.02 46.22
N LYS A 63 -39.03 9.66 45.45
CA LYS A 63 -39.96 8.99 44.54
C LYS A 63 -39.67 9.40 43.12
N ARG A 64 -39.61 8.43 42.21
CA ARG A 64 -39.40 8.64 40.78
C ARG A 64 -40.68 8.29 40.03
N VAL A 65 -41.17 9.25 39.25
CA VAL A 65 -42.39 9.09 38.47
C VAL A 65 -42.17 9.72 37.10
N PHE A 66 -42.32 8.96 36.01
CA PHE A 66 -42.16 9.49 34.65
C PHE A 66 -43.10 8.80 33.67
N GLY A 67 -43.32 9.42 32.51
CA GLY A 67 -44.07 8.85 31.40
C GLY A 67 -43.17 8.14 30.41
N VAL A 68 -43.69 7.09 29.78
CA VAL A 68 -43.02 6.38 28.67
C VAL A 68 -43.89 6.44 27.43
N TYR A 69 -43.30 6.88 26.34
CA TYR A 69 -43.92 6.99 25.03
C TYR A 69 -43.20 6.08 24.04
N ILE A 70 -43.95 5.40 23.18
CA ILE A 70 -43.43 4.58 22.09
C ILE A 70 -44.11 5.04 20.80
N GLN A 71 -43.32 5.46 19.80
CA GLN A 71 -43.85 6.04 18.56
C GLN A 71 -44.86 7.18 18.82
N GLY A 72 -44.58 8.03 19.80
CA GLY A 72 -45.46 9.14 20.20
C GLY A 72 -46.67 8.74 21.05
N ASN A 73 -46.98 7.46 21.23
CA ASN A 73 -48.10 7.01 22.05
C ASN A 73 -47.68 6.80 23.51
N LEU A 74 -48.42 7.37 24.47
CA LEU A 74 -48.21 7.15 25.90
C LEU A 74 -48.56 5.71 26.27
N VAL A 75 -47.56 4.93 26.67
CA VAL A 75 -47.73 3.51 27.04
C VAL A 75 -47.65 3.26 28.55
N LEU A 76 -46.99 4.16 29.29
CA LEU A 76 -46.97 4.17 30.74
C LEU A 76 -47.13 5.61 31.22
N GLU A 77 -48.23 5.88 31.93
CA GLU A 77 -48.48 7.13 32.62
C GLU A 77 -48.04 7.01 34.08
N ASP A 78 -47.46 8.08 34.64
CA ASP A 78 -47.06 8.16 36.05
C ASP A 78 -46.33 6.91 36.57
N PHE A 79 -45.40 6.39 35.78
CA PHE A 79 -44.73 5.14 36.08
C PHE A 79 -43.78 5.28 37.27
N ASP A 80 -44.16 4.64 38.38
CA ASP A 80 -43.34 4.45 39.58
C ASP A 80 -42.71 3.05 39.57
N ILE A 81 -41.40 3.00 39.33
CA ILE A 81 -40.65 1.74 39.30
C ILE A 81 -40.72 1.03 40.65
N GLN A 82 -40.59 1.76 41.76
CA GLN A 82 -40.55 1.18 43.10
C GLN A 82 -41.91 0.57 43.47
N GLY A 83 -42.99 1.28 43.18
CA GLY A 83 -44.36 0.82 43.40
C GLY A 83 -44.66 -0.45 42.59
N GLU A 84 -44.33 -0.43 41.30
CA GLU A 84 -44.62 -1.53 40.38
C GLU A 84 -43.73 -2.77 40.62
N ALA A 85 -42.46 -2.59 40.98
CA ALA A 85 -41.55 -3.70 41.30
C ALA A 85 -41.75 -4.27 42.71
N GLY A 86 -42.59 -3.64 43.54
CA GLY A 86 -42.81 -4.05 44.94
C GLY A 86 -41.59 -3.81 45.83
N GLY A 87 -40.81 -2.77 45.55
CA GLY A 87 -39.63 -2.37 46.33
C GLY A 87 -38.45 -1.87 45.50
N THR A 88 -37.45 -1.31 46.18
CA THR A 88 -36.22 -0.78 45.59
C THR A 88 -35.26 -1.90 45.20
N GLY A 89 -34.43 -1.70 44.17
CA GLY A 89 -33.45 -2.67 43.69
C GLY A 89 -34.03 -3.93 43.05
N LYS A 90 -35.36 -4.02 42.92
CA LYS A 90 -36.04 -5.15 42.28
C LYS A 90 -36.20 -4.88 40.79
N PRO A 91 -35.82 -5.84 39.92
CA PRO A 91 -36.00 -5.69 38.50
C PRO A 91 -37.47 -5.88 38.10
N ILE A 92 -37.94 -5.07 37.15
CA ILE A 92 -39.23 -5.24 36.49
C ILE A 92 -39.07 -5.05 34.98
N VAL A 93 -39.78 -5.87 34.21
CA VAL A 93 -39.76 -5.82 32.74
C VAL A 93 -41.17 -5.48 32.25
N LYS A 94 -41.28 -4.41 31.45
CA LYS A 94 -42.52 -4.05 30.76
C LYS A 94 -42.40 -4.38 29.29
N THR A 95 -43.38 -5.09 28.76
CA THR A 95 -43.39 -5.57 27.36
C THR A 95 -44.50 -4.86 26.61
N PHE A 96 -44.17 -4.29 25.45
CA PHE A 96 -45.08 -3.58 24.57
C PHE A 96 -44.96 -4.11 23.14
N ASN A 97 -46.03 -3.99 22.37
CA ASN A 97 -46.02 -4.25 20.94
C ASN A 97 -46.19 -2.92 20.20
N ALA A 98 -45.37 -2.71 19.18
CA ALA A 98 -45.45 -1.53 18.33
C ALA A 98 -45.31 -1.90 16.87
N THR A 99 -46.11 -1.25 16.02
CA THR A 99 -46.01 -1.38 14.57
C THR A 99 -45.11 -0.26 14.05
N VAL A 100 -44.08 -0.64 13.30
CA VAL A 100 -43.09 0.25 12.72
C VAL A 100 -43.41 0.43 11.23
N MET A 101 -43.79 1.64 10.84
CA MET A 101 -44.16 2.00 9.45
C MET A 101 -43.03 2.69 8.66
N GLN A 102 -42.09 3.28 9.40
CA GLN A 102 -40.91 3.97 8.91
C GLN A 102 -39.68 3.23 9.43
N PRO A 103 -38.48 3.38 8.84
CA PRO A 103 -37.29 2.64 9.27
C PRO A 103 -36.76 3.03 10.67
N THR A 104 -37.53 3.77 11.46
CA THR A 104 -37.16 4.30 12.77
C THR A 104 -38.21 3.97 13.82
N LEU A 105 -37.77 3.47 14.97
CA LEU A 105 -38.57 3.31 16.18
C LEU A 105 -38.05 4.23 17.28
N GLU A 106 -38.91 5.13 17.74
CA GLU A 106 -38.63 6.03 18.85
C GLU A 106 -39.26 5.52 20.16
N ILE A 107 -38.45 5.51 21.22
CA ILE A 107 -38.88 5.31 22.61
C ILE A 107 -38.45 6.54 23.40
N HIS A 108 -39.42 7.24 23.97
CA HIS A 108 -39.23 8.52 24.62
C HIS A 108 -39.68 8.44 26.06
N PHE A 109 -38.79 8.79 26.99
CA PHE A 109 -39.05 8.85 28.41
C PHE A 109 -39.08 10.30 28.86
N TYR A 110 -40.16 10.71 29.53
CA TYR A 110 -40.40 12.11 29.87
C TYR A 110 -40.80 12.29 31.33
N TRP A 111 -40.15 13.22 32.01
CA TRP A 111 -40.50 13.60 33.38
C TRP A 111 -41.38 14.85 33.39
N ALA A 112 -42.63 14.68 33.85
CA ALA A 112 -43.64 15.74 33.89
C ALA A 112 -43.63 16.59 35.17
N GLY A 113 -42.54 16.57 35.94
CA GLY A 113 -42.44 17.31 37.21
C GLY A 113 -42.98 16.57 38.44
N LYS A 114 -43.35 15.29 38.32
CA LYS A 114 -43.90 14.47 39.41
C LYS A 114 -42.81 13.70 40.18
N GLY A 115 -43.02 13.45 41.47
CA GLY A 115 -42.03 12.79 42.33
C GLY A 115 -41.15 13.79 43.09
N THR A 116 -39.93 13.39 43.44
CA THR A 116 -39.08 14.16 44.37
C THR A 116 -37.83 14.73 43.68
N PRO A 117 -37.85 16.01 43.22
CA PRO A 117 -36.73 16.60 42.46
C PRO A 117 -35.51 17.00 43.32
N GLY A 118 -35.70 17.15 44.63
CA GLY A 118 -34.71 17.75 45.54
C GLY A 118 -33.99 16.80 46.49
N ILE A 119 -34.32 15.51 46.48
CA ILE A 119 -33.70 14.51 47.34
C ILE A 119 -32.67 13.74 46.50
N SER A 120 -31.43 13.59 47.01
CA SER A 120 -30.22 13.08 46.33
C SER A 120 -29.45 14.09 45.46
N THR A 121 -28.59 13.59 44.57
CA THR A 121 -27.83 14.37 43.60
C THR A 121 -28.74 15.07 42.59
N ARG A 122 -28.50 16.37 42.37
CA ARG A 122 -29.23 17.15 41.36
C ARG A 122 -29.11 16.49 39.98
N GLY A 123 -30.25 16.37 39.29
CA GLY A 123 -30.33 15.89 37.91
C GLY A 123 -30.57 14.39 37.77
N VAL A 124 -30.81 13.68 38.87
CA VAL A 124 -30.97 12.22 38.88
C VAL A 124 -32.42 11.81 39.16
N TYR A 125 -33.36 12.75 39.20
CA TYR A 125 -34.77 12.51 39.57
C TYR A 125 -35.71 12.16 38.41
N GLY A 126 -35.27 12.33 37.15
CA GLY A 126 -36.12 12.15 35.96
C GLY A 126 -36.27 10.69 35.52
N PRO A 127 -36.34 10.39 34.21
CA PRO A 127 -36.56 9.03 33.76
C PRO A 127 -35.33 8.13 33.96
N LEU A 128 -35.57 6.85 34.26
CA LEU A 128 -34.54 5.84 34.50
C LEU A 128 -34.87 4.57 33.74
N VAL A 129 -33.87 4.00 33.05
CA VAL A 129 -34.01 2.71 32.34
C VAL A 129 -32.71 1.93 32.38
N SER A 130 -32.78 0.65 32.75
CA SER A 130 -31.61 -0.23 32.82
C SER A 130 -31.22 -0.74 31.44
N ALA A 131 -32.19 -1.23 30.66
CA ALA A 131 -31.96 -1.71 29.31
C ALA A 131 -33.23 -1.67 28.45
N ASN A 132 -33.05 -1.65 27.14
CA ASN A 132 -34.12 -1.81 26.16
C ASN A 132 -33.75 -2.92 25.16
N LEU A 133 -34.74 -3.72 24.79
CA LEU A 133 -34.62 -4.75 23.77
C LEU A 133 -35.78 -4.63 22.80
N VAL A 134 -35.46 -4.53 21.51
CA VAL A 134 -36.43 -4.45 20.42
C VAL A 134 -36.26 -5.71 19.57
N SER A 135 -37.30 -6.53 19.49
CA SER A 135 -37.27 -7.80 18.74
C SER A 135 -38.34 -7.79 17.64
N PRO A 136 -37.99 -8.06 16.37
CA PRO A 136 -38.99 -8.21 15.32
C PRO A 136 -39.81 -9.46 15.57
N ASN A 137 -41.12 -9.39 15.38
CA ASN A 137 -42.00 -10.58 15.38
C ASN A 137 -42.03 -11.26 13.99
N ILE A 138 -41.01 -10.99 13.18
CA ILE A 138 -40.87 -11.49 11.80
C ILE A 138 -39.85 -12.62 11.86
N LYS A 139 -40.21 -13.81 11.34
CA LYS A 139 -39.19 -14.84 11.08
C LYS A 139 -38.17 -14.24 10.11
N PRO A 140 -36.87 -14.17 10.46
CA PRO A 140 -35.90 -13.69 9.50
C PRO A 140 -36.02 -14.53 8.22
N PRO A 141 -35.93 -13.94 7.02
CA PRO A 141 -35.92 -14.71 5.81
C PRO A 141 -34.82 -15.76 5.97
N SER A 142 -35.22 -17.04 5.94
CA SER A 142 -34.28 -18.14 5.97
C SER A 142 -33.35 -17.91 4.79
N ARG A 143 -32.08 -17.60 5.08
CA ARG A 143 -31.03 -17.56 4.08
C ARG A 143 -31.06 -18.94 3.45
N LYS A 144 -31.59 -19.01 2.23
CA LYS A 144 -31.42 -20.21 1.42
C LYS A 144 -29.91 -20.31 1.28
N ASP A 145 -29.32 -21.34 1.86
CA ASP A 145 -27.93 -21.71 1.63
C ASP A 145 -27.82 -22.10 0.15
N ASP A 146 -27.75 -21.08 -0.71
CA ASP A 146 -27.64 -21.25 -2.13
C ASP A 146 -26.17 -21.55 -2.41
N ASN A 147 -25.86 -22.84 -2.38
CA ASN A 147 -24.56 -23.37 -2.76
C ASN A 147 -24.06 -22.83 -4.12
N ARG A 148 -24.95 -22.28 -4.97
CA ARG A 148 -24.57 -21.60 -6.22
C ARG A 148 -23.68 -20.39 -5.98
N THR A 149 -23.92 -19.57 -4.95
CA THR A 149 -23.07 -18.37 -4.73
C THR A 149 -21.67 -18.77 -4.26
N ASP A 150 -21.59 -19.81 -3.43
CA ASP A 150 -20.31 -20.35 -2.96
C ASP A 150 -19.53 -21.05 -4.08
N VAL A 151 -20.24 -21.75 -4.98
CA VAL A 151 -19.65 -22.36 -6.19
C VAL A 151 -19.17 -21.28 -7.19
N ILE A 152 -19.95 -20.22 -7.42
CA ILE A 152 -19.54 -19.10 -8.29
C ILE A 152 -18.29 -18.41 -7.75
N LEU A 153 -18.23 -18.18 -6.44
CA LEU A 153 -17.06 -17.59 -5.78
C LEU A 153 -15.82 -18.50 -5.92
N ALA A 154 -15.97 -19.82 -5.73
CA ALA A 154 -14.90 -20.78 -5.89
C ALA A 154 -14.33 -20.82 -7.31
N ILE A 155 -15.21 -20.83 -8.33
CA ILE A 155 -14.79 -20.79 -9.75
C ILE A 155 -14.01 -19.51 -10.06
N GLY A 156 -14.47 -18.36 -9.54
CA GLY A 156 -13.80 -17.07 -9.74
C GLY A 156 -12.36 -17.05 -9.22
N ILE A 157 -12.11 -17.64 -8.04
CA ILE A 157 -10.77 -17.74 -7.45
C ILE A 157 -9.86 -18.60 -8.32
N VAL A 158 -10.33 -19.76 -8.79
CA VAL A 158 -9.53 -20.69 -9.61
C VAL A 158 -9.12 -20.03 -10.93
N VAL A 159 -10.04 -19.34 -11.60
CA VAL A 159 -9.75 -18.62 -12.85
C VAL A 159 -8.79 -17.46 -12.60
N GLY A 160 -8.96 -16.70 -11.51
CA GLY A 160 -8.08 -15.60 -11.15
C GLY A 160 -6.63 -16.05 -10.89
N VAL A 161 -6.45 -17.17 -10.18
CA VAL A 161 -5.12 -17.76 -9.95
C VAL A 161 -4.48 -18.21 -11.26
N LEU A 162 -5.24 -18.84 -12.16
CA LEU A 162 -4.72 -19.27 -13.46
C LEU A 162 -4.25 -18.08 -14.31
N VAL A 163 -5.02 -16.98 -14.34
CA VAL A 163 -4.65 -15.76 -15.05
C VAL A 163 -3.41 -15.10 -14.45
N LEU A 164 -3.30 -15.05 -13.11
CA LEU A 164 -2.11 -14.52 -12.43
C LEU A 164 -0.85 -15.34 -12.72
N LEU A 165 -0.96 -16.67 -12.79
CA LEU A 165 0.17 -17.54 -13.19
C LEU A 165 0.60 -17.29 -14.63
N LEU A 166 -0.35 -17.12 -15.56
CA LEU A 166 -0.07 -16.80 -16.96
C LEU A 166 0.60 -15.42 -17.10
N LEU A 167 0.10 -14.40 -16.40
CA LEU A 167 0.71 -13.08 -16.36
C LEU A 167 2.12 -13.13 -15.75
N GLY A 168 2.32 -13.92 -14.70
CA GLY A 168 3.64 -14.17 -14.11
C GLY A 168 4.61 -14.82 -15.09
N LEU A 169 4.17 -15.81 -15.88
CA LEU A 169 4.99 -16.44 -16.92
C LEU A 169 5.38 -15.45 -18.03
N VAL A 170 4.43 -14.62 -18.48
CA VAL A 170 4.70 -13.56 -19.47
C VAL A 170 5.69 -12.53 -18.92
N PHE A 171 5.50 -12.12 -17.66
CA PHE A 171 6.41 -11.19 -16.98
C PHE A 171 7.81 -11.77 -16.77
N MET A 172 7.92 -13.04 -16.38
CA MET A 172 9.20 -13.74 -16.26
C MET A 172 9.92 -13.89 -17.61
N ARG A 173 9.16 -14.07 -18.70
CA ARG A 173 9.70 -14.04 -20.06
C ARG A 173 10.17 -12.63 -20.46
N TRP A 174 9.45 -11.59 -20.07
CA TRP A 174 9.79 -10.20 -20.38
C TRP A 174 11.02 -9.70 -19.61
N ILE A 175 11.21 -10.15 -18.37
CA ILE A 175 12.40 -9.87 -17.54
C ILE A 175 13.63 -10.70 -17.97
N GLY A 176 13.47 -11.63 -18.92
CA GLY A 176 14.59 -12.41 -19.47
C GLY A 176 15.10 -13.52 -18.56
N TRP A 177 14.33 -13.90 -17.52
CA TRP A 177 14.67 -15.02 -16.63
C TRP A 177 14.45 -16.39 -17.28
N LEU A 178 13.44 -16.52 -18.18
CA LEU A 178 13.30 -17.67 -19.07
C LEU A 178 13.99 -17.37 -20.39
N GLY A 179 15.32 -17.49 -20.38
CA GLY A 179 16.21 -17.14 -21.48
C GLY A 179 15.77 -17.66 -22.86
N GLY A 180 15.50 -16.72 -23.76
CA GLY A 180 15.63 -16.90 -25.20
C GLY A 180 16.75 -15.98 -25.68
N LYS A 181 17.74 -16.53 -26.38
CA LYS A 181 18.83 -15.75 -26.99
C LYS A 181 18.23 -14.73 -27.96
N ASP A 182 18.47 -13.44 -27.72
CA ASP A 182 17.97 -12.35 -28.55
C ASP A 182 18.58 -12.39 -29.96
N PRO A 183 17.79 -12.38 -31.05
CA PRO A 183 18.33 -12.19 -32.41
C PRO A 183 18.82 -10.76 -32.68
N MET A 184 18.60 -9.83 -31.73
CA MET A 184 18.89 -8.40 -31.87
C MET A 184 20.38 -8.04 -31.80
N TYR A 185 21.26 -8.93 -31.30
CA TYR A 185 22.70 -8.65 -31.19
C TYR A 185 23.44 -8.77 -32.53
N LYS A 186 22.85 -9.42 -33.55
CA LYS A 186 23.49 -9.66 -34.84
C LYS A 186 23.33 -8.47 -35.79
N GLU A 187 22.16 -7.82 -35.75
CA GLU A 187 21.84 -6.57 -36.47
C GLU A 187 22.70 -5.38 -35.97
N LEU A 188 22.80 -5.21 -34.65
CA LEU A 188 23.63 -4.16 -34.02
C LEU A 188 25.13 -4.31 -34.32
N ARG A 189 25.63 -5.54 -34.55
CA ARG A 189 27.03 -5.75 -34.98
C ARG A 189 27.26 -5.30 -36.43
N GLY A 190 26.29 -5.54 -37.31
CA GLY A 190 26.36 -5.10 -38.71
C GLY A 190 26.41 -3.57 -38.83
N ILE A 191 25.55 -2.89 -38.08
CA ILE A 191 25.45 -1.43 -38.08
C ILE A 191 26.72 -0.79 -37.51
N ASN A 192 27.25 -1.26 -36.36
CA ASN A 192 28.47 -0.70 -35.75
C ASN A 192 29.73 -0.84 -36.63
N LEU A 193 29.81 -1.88 -37.46
CA LEU A 193 30.88 -2.07 -38.44
C LEU A 193 30.83 -1.03 -39.56
N GLN A 194 29.65 -0.52 -39.88
CA GLN A 194 29.42 0.50 -40.89
C GLN A 194 29.66 1.91 -40.34
N THR A 195 29.30 2.16 -39.06
CA THR A 195 29.46 3.47 -38.39
C THR A 195 30.82 3.68 -37.70
N GLY A 196 31.67 2.65 -37.60
CA GLY A 196 33.01 2.77 -37.00
C GLY A 196 33.02 2.96 -35.47
N LEU A 197 31.88 2.74 -34.81
CA LEU A 197 31.72 2.82 -33.36
C LEU A 197 32.03 1.46 -32.72
N PHE A 198 33.13 1.39 -31.99
CA PHE A 198 33.58 0.16 -31.33
C PHE A 198 33.66 0.37 -29.81
N THR A 199 33.27 -0.65 -29.05
CA THR A 199 33.36 -0.63 -27.58
C THR A 199 34.77 -0.98 -27.10
N LEU A 200 35.15 -0.50 -25.91
CA LEU A 200 36.48 -0.77 -25.32
C LEU A 200 36.77 -2.29 -25.16
N ARG A 201 35.73 -3.09 -24.88
CA ARG A 201 35.85 -4.56 -24.78
C ARG A 201 36.24 -5.19 -26.12
N GLN A 202 35.69 -4.69 -27.23
CA GLN A 202 36.05 -5.14 -28.57
C GLN A 202 37.48 -4.76 -28.94
N PHE A 203 37.94 -3.55 -28.58
CA PHE A 203 39.33 -3.16 -28.79
C PHE A 203 40.31 -4.03 -28.00
N LYS A 204 40.02 -4.28 -26.72
CA LYS A 204 40.83 -5.18 -25.89
C LYS A 204 40.90 -6.59 -26.47
N ALA A 205 39.78 -7.15 -26.91
CA ALA A 205 39.78 -8.47 -27.53
C ALA A 205 40.60 -8.49 -28.84
N ALA A 206 40.43 -7.47 -29.68
CA ALA A 206 41.10 -7.38 -30.97
C ALA A 206 42.61 -7.17 -30.87
N THR A 207 43.09 -6.44 -29.85
CA THR A 207 44.52 -6.15 -29.63
C THR A 207 45.18 -7.09 -28.61
N LYS A 208 44.49 -8.17 -28.20
CA LYS A 208 44.92 -9.08 -27.12
C LYS A 208 45.32 -8.32 -25.84
N ASN A 209 44.43 -7.46 -25.36
CA ASN A 209 44.61 -6.56 -24.22
C ASN A 209 45.75 -5.55 -24.40
N PHE A 210 45.94 -5.01 -25.60
CA PHE A 210 47.04 -4.08 -25.92
C PHE A 210 48.42 -4.70 -25.69
N ASP A 211 48.58 -5.92 -26.17
CA ASP A 211 49.85 -6.65 -26.11
C ASP A 211 50.96 -5.84 -26.81
N ALA A 212 52.12 -5.73 -26.15
CA ALA A 212 53.27 -4.99 -26.67
C ALA A 212 53.78 -5.55 -28.01
N THR A 213 53.55 -6.84 -28.29
CA THR A 213 53.90 -7.46 -29.58
C THR A 213 53.10 -6.92 -30.76
N ASN A 214 51.91 -6.37 -30.50
CA ASN A 214 51.03 -5.77 -31.52
C ASN A 214 51.17 -4.24 -31.57
N LYS A 215 52.16 -3.67 -30.87
CA LYS A 215 52.46 -2.24 -30.90
C LYS A 215 53.13 -1.88 -32.21
N THR A 216 52.43 -1.08 -33.01
CA THR A 216 52.86 -0.64 -34.33
C THR A 216 53.52 0.73 -34.33
N GLY A 217 53.31 1.54 -33.27
CA GLY A 217 54.00 2.83 -33.11
C GLY A 217 53.72 3.53 -31.78
N GLU A 218 54.55 4.51 -31.43
CA GLU A 218 54.42 5.34 -30.22
C GLU A 218 54.71 6.81 -30.55
N GLY A 219 53.93 7.72 -29.97
CA GLY A 219 54.16 9.16 -30.06
C GLY A 219 53.71 9.89 -28.80
N GLY A 220 53.81 11.23 -28.78
CA GLY A 220 53.59 12.05 -27.59
C GLY A 220 52.19 11.97 -26.94
N PHE A 221 51.22 11.38 -27.63
CA PHE A 221 49.85 11.19 -27.13
C PHE A 221 49.49 9.73 -26.85
N GLY A 222 50.42 8.78 -27.01
CA GLY A 222 50.23 7.37 -26.63
C GLY A 222 50.70 6.35 -27.67
N CYS A 223 50.31 5.08 -27.46
CA CYS A 223 50.73 3.93 -28.26
C CYS A 223 49.62 3.49 -29.23
N VAL A 224 49.99 3.09 -30.45
CA VAL A 224 49.07 2.56 -31.45
C VAL A 224 49.28 1.06 -31.62
N TYR A 225 48.19 0.31 -31.52
CA TYR A 225 48.18 -1.15 -31.60
C TYR A 225 47.40 -1.63 -32.82
N LYS A 226 47.96 -2.62 -33.52
CA LYS A 226 47.26 -3.39 -34.56
C LYS A 226 46.32 -4.38 -33.87
N GLY A 227 45.08 -4.46 -34.32
CA GLY A 227 44.09 -5.39 -33.79
C GLY A 227 43.36 -6.13 -34.91
N LEU A 228 42.93 -7.36 -34.62
CA LEU A 228 42.12 -8.19 -35.52
C LEU A 228 40.76 -8.43 -34.86
N LEU A 229 39.69 -7.92 -35.46
CA LEU A 229 38.33 -8.20 -34.99
C LEU A 229 37.96 -9.67 -35.26
N SER A 230 36.94 -10.16 -34.54
CA SER A 230 36.42 -11.52 -34.71
C SER A 230 35.88 -11.82 -36.12
N ASN A 231 35.68 -10.79 -36.94
CA ASN A 231 35.24 -10.90 -38.34
C ASN A 231 36.39 -10.81 -39.36
N GLY A 232 37.65 -10.86 -38.91
CA GLY A 232 38.84 -10.75 -39.78
C GLY A 232 39.22 -9.33 -40.20
N THR A 233 38.48 -8.30 -39.78
CA THR A 233 38.82 -6.91 -40.11
C THR A 233 40.02 -6.42 -39.29
N ILE A 234 41.04 -5.92 -39.98
CA ILE A 234 42.22 -5.28 -39.35
C ILE A 234 41.87 -3.84 -38.96
N ILE A 235 42.18 -3.49 -37.71
CA ILE A 235 41.97 -2.15 -37.16
C ILE A 235 43.26 -1.61 -36.55
N ALA A 236 43.34 -0.28 -36.48
CA ALA A 236 44.35 0.42 -35.71
C ALA A 236 43.68 1.10 -34.52
N THR A 237 44.23 0.85 -33.32
CA THR A 237 43.70 1.36 -32.06
C THR A 237 44.74 2.22 -31.38
N LYS A 238 44.47 3.52 -31.23
CA LYS A 238 45.33 4.44 -30.49
C LYS A 238 44.90 4.48 -29.03
N HIS A 239 45.78 4.01 -28.17
CA HIS A 239 45.63 4.07 -26.73
C HIS A 239 46.29 5.36 -26.24
N LEU A 240 45.47 6.31 -25.79
CA LEU A 240 45.92 7.60 -25.31
C LEU A 240 46.20 7.53 -23.82
N PHE A 241 47.43 7.91 -23.43
CA PHE A 241 47.83 8.05 -22.03
C PHE A 241 47.92 9.54 -21.69
N ALA A 242 46.98 10.06 -20.89
CA ALA A 242 47.08 11.41 -20.36
C ALA A 242 47.68 11.35 -18.95
N LYS A 243 48.92 11.84 -18.77
CA LYS A 243 49.50 12.04 -17.43
C LYS A 243 49.01 13.38 -16.87
N PHE A 244 48.14 13.33 -15.87
CA PHE A 244 47.78 14.49 -15.05
C PHE A 244 48.50 14.43 -13.70
N LYS A 245 48.73 15.59 -13.06
CA LYS A 245 49.31 15.69 -11.70
C LYS A 245 48.52 14.93 -10.62
N GLN A 246 47.30 14.47 -10.91
CA GLN A 246 46.40 13.80 -9.97
C GLN A 246 45.82 12.47 -10.49
N GLY A 247 46.47 11.81 -11.46
CA GLY A 247 46.08 10.47 -11.91
C GLY A 247 46.17 10.26 -13.42
N ILE A 248 46.22 8.99 -13.83
CA ILE A 248 46.27 8.56 -15.24
C ILE A 248 44.86 8.23 -15.71
N THR A 249 44.40 8.87 -16.79
CA THR A 249 43.15 8.49 -17.47
C THR A 249 43.47 7.84 -18.81
N ASN A 250 42.92 6.65 -19.04
CA ASN A 250 43.14 5.86 -20.25
C ASN A 250 41.93 6.01 -21.19
N ARG A 251 42.15 6.48 -22.42
CA ARG A 251 41.09 6.56 -23.46
C ARG A 251 41.55 5.85 -24.72
N VAL A 252 40.63 5.12 -25.36
CA VAL A 252 40.89 4.34 -26.56
C VAL A 252 40.07 4.89 -27.71
N VAL A 253 40.74 5.21 -28.81
CA VAL A 253 40.11 5.65 -30.07
C VAL A 253 40.60 4.71 -31.17
N GLY A 254 39.69 4.19 -31.99
CA GLY A 254 40.06 3.29 -33.07
C GLY A 254 39.21 3.48 -34.31
N GLY A 255 39.77 3.12 -35.45
CA GLY A 255 39.14 3.18 -36.76
C GLY A 255 39.61 2.05 -37.66
N ARG A 256 38.95 1.86 -38.80
CA ARG A 256 39.40 0.94 -39.85
C ARG A 256 40.77 1.38 -40.37
N ALA A 257 41.71 0.44 -40.50
CA ALA A 257 43.07 0.76 -40.95
C ALA A 257 43.08 1.48 -42.32
N ASN A 258 42.19 1.06 -43.25
CA ASN A 258 42.06 1.68 -44.57
C ASN A 258 41.43 3.08 -44.52
N PHE A 259 40.63 3.39 -43.48
CA PHE A 259 39.97 4.69 -43.34
C PHE A 259 40.94 5.75 -42.80
N LEU A 260 41.85 5.36 -41.91
CA LEU A 260 42.88 6.23 -41.32
C LEU A 260 44.04 6.56 -42.28
N ALA A 261 44.06 5.94 -43.46
CA ALA A 261 45.04 6.23 -44.52
C ALA A 261 44.66 7.46 -45.38
N SER A 262 43.43 7.98 -45.27
CA SER A 262 42.98 9.18 -45.98
C SER A 262 43.52 10.46 -45.32
N LYS A 263 44.15 11.35 -46.09
CA LYS A 263 44.64 12.65 -45.61
C LYS A 263 43.57 13.50 -44.92
N ASP A 264 42.30 13.33 -45.27
CA ASP A 264 41.20 14.09 -44.68
C ASP A 264 40.82 13.57 -43.28
N THR A 265 40.84 12.25 -43.10
CA THR A 265 40.60 11.63 -41.77
C THR A 265 41.75 11.86 -40.79
N ARG A 266 42.99 12.07 -41.27
CA ARG A 266 44.14 12.53 -40.45
C ARG A 266 43.85 13.90 -39.82
N LYS A 267 43.34 14.85 -40.61
CA LYS A 267 42.98 16.18 -40.13
C LYS A 267 41.83 16.15 -39.13
N GLU A 268 40.86 15.26 -39.32
CA GLU A 268 39.71 15.11 -38.42
C GLU A 268 40.07 14.45 -37.08
N ALA A 269 40.91 13.42 -37.08
CA ALA A 269 41.39 12.79 -35.86
C ALA A 269 42.27 13.75 -35.04
N ASP A 270 43.14 14.52 -35.70
CA ASP A 270 43.96 15.55 -35.05
C ASP A 270 43.13 16.78 -34.63
N ALA A 271 42.07 17.13 -35.37
CA ALA A 271 41.13 18.16 -34.96
C ALA A 271 40.31 17.74 -33.74
N ALA A 272 39.91 16.47 -33.65
CA ALA A 272 39.24 15.91 -32.48
C ALA A 272 40.16 15.89 -31.24
N ALA A 273 41.44 15.55 -31.42
CA ALA A 273 42.45 15.63 -30.37
C ALA A 273 42.73 17.08 -29.92
N ARG A 274 42.79 18.03 -30.85
CA ARG A 274 42.98 19.47 -30.57
C ARG A 274 41.76 20.15 -29.93
N ARG A 275 40.52 19.77 -30.31
CA ARG A 275 39.30 20.28 -29.66
C ARG A 275 39.23 19.85 -28.20
N TYR A 276 39.72 18.65 -27.89
CA TYR A 276 39.78 18.17 -26.52
C TYR A 276 40.77 18.97 -25.66
N SER A 277 41.97 19.32 -26.17
CA SER A 277 42.94 20.13 -25.41
C SER A 277 42.48 21.57 -25.17
N ARG A 278 41.65 22.13 -26.06
CA ARG A 278 41.11 23.50 -25.92
C ARG A 278 39.96 23.64 -24.93
N SER A 279 39.28 22.55 -24.57
CA SER A 279 38.10 22.60 -23.69
C SER A 279 38.38 22.83 -22.19
N ARG A 280 39.64 22.99 -21.74
CA ARG A 280 39.98 23.51 -20.40
C ARG A 280 41.28 24.35 -20.41
N PRO A 281 41.34 25.48 -19.67
CA PRO A 281 42.46 26.41 -19.75
C PRO A 281 43.68 25.86 -18.99
N GLY A 282 44.83 25.78 -19.67
CA GLY A 282 46.08 25.37 -19.03
C GLY A 282 47.17 24.92 -19.99
N ARG A 283 47.78 25.88 -20.69
CA ARG A 283 49.09 25.84 -21.37
C ARG A 283 49.18 25.18 -22.76
N VAL A 284 49.75 25.99 -23.66
CA VAL A 284 50.08 25.74 -25.07
C VAL A 284 51.14 24.65 -25.21
N ALA A 285 50.89 23.62 -26.02
CA ALA A 285 51.92 22.68 -26.46
C ALA A 285 52.63 23.25 -27.70
N ARG A 286 53.94 23.47 -27.53
CA ARG A 286 54.90 23.95 -28.52
C ARG A 286 55.13 22.85 -29.56
N GLY A 287 55.05 23.18 -30.85
CA GLY A 287 55.30 22.24 -31.95
C GLY A 287 56.75 21.75 -31.98
N GLY A 288 56.93 20.43 -32.10
CA GLY A 288 58.21 19.76 -32.35
C GLY A 288 58.16 19.12 -33.74
N LYS A 289 59.27 19.21 -34.47
CA LYS A 289 59.39 19.09 -35.93
C LYS A 289 59.63 17.66 -36.42
N ASP A 290 59.02 16.66 -35.79
CA ASP A 290 59.33 15.24 -36.05
C ASP A 290 58.13 14.44 -36.57
N ASP A 291 57.06 15.13 -36.97
CA ASP A 291 55.77 14.51 -37.30
C ASP A 291 55.76 13.80 -38.67
N ALA A 292 56.77 14.00 -39.52
CA ALA A 292 56.82 13.42 -40.87
C ALA A 292 57.41 12.00 -40.91
N THR A 293 58.22 11.58 -39.93
CA THR A 293 59.01 10.34 -40.04
C THR A 293 58.28 9.08 -39.55
N TRP A 294 57.26 9.23 -38.69
CA TRP A 294 56.47 8.10 -38.20
C TRP A 294 55.31 7.72 -39.13
N GLU A 295 54.85 8.65 -39.98
CA GLU A 295 53.72 8.46 -40.89
C GLU A 295 54.06 7.55 -42.09
N ASP A 296 55.30 7.63 -42.60
CA ASP A 296 55.80 6.81 -43.71
C ASP A 296 56.21 5.40 -43.24
N SER A 297 56.69 5.27 -42.01
CA SER A 297 56.95 3.98 -41.34
C SER A 297 55.68 3.15 -41.12
N TRP A 298 54.54 3.83 -40.99
CA TRP A 298 53.23 3.21 -40.84
C TRP A 298 52.69 2.62 -42.15
N LEU A 299 52.87 3.31 -43.28
CA LEU A 299 52.35 2.85 -44.57
C LEU A 299 53.15 1.67 -45.14
N SER A 300 54.46 1.57 -44.88
CA SER A 300 55.26 0.44 -45.39
C SER A 300 54.98 -0.89 -44.66
N ARG A 301 54.52 -0.85 -43.40
CA ARG A 301 54.27 -2.05 -42.57
C ARG A 301 52.85 -2.61 -42.65
N ILE A 302 51.94 -1.97 -43.39
CA ILE A 302 50.58 -2.48 -43.62
C ILE A 302 50.54 -3.38 -44.88
N ASN A 303 51.48 -3.21 -45.82
CA ASN A 303 51.53 -3.95 -47.09
C ASN A 303 52.49 -5.17 -47.10
N THR A 304 52.95 -5.61 -45.93
CA THR A 304 53.66 -6.89 -45.69
C THR A 304 53.05 -7.57 -44.49
#